data_AF-A0A3R7CT03-F1
#
_entry.id   AF-A0A3R7CT03-F1
#
_cell.length_a   1.000
_cell.length_b   1.000
_cell.length_c   1.000
_cell.angle_alpha   90.00
_cell.angle_beta   90.00
_cell.angle_gamma   90.00
#
_symmetry.space_group_name_H-M   'P 1'
#
loop_
_entity.id
_entity.type
_entity.pdbx_description
1 polymer ?
#
loop_
_entity_poly.entity_id
_entity_poly.type
_entity_poly.pdbx_seq_one_letter_code
_entity_poly.pdbx_strand_id
1 'polypeptide(L)' 'MDVRVWPRAAAFAERAWTNPTTRWDKAAARMTIATYRVIESGSASDLIQPHWCRQRPGECPLIVWPQ' A
#
# COMPACT_ATOMS: atom_id res chain seq x y z
N MET A 1 -1.26 -8.40 -16.92
CA MET A 1 -1.68 -6.98 -16.94
C MET A 1 -1.77 -6.45 -15.52
N ASP A 2 -2.38 -7.22 -14.62
CA ASP A 2 -2.77 -6.80 -13.27
C ASP A 2 -1.60 -6.37 -12.39
N VAL A 3 -0.47 -7.08 -12.41
CA VAL A 3 0.76 -6.68 -11.65
C VAL A 3 1.32 -5.31 -12.05
N ARG A 4 1.03 -4.82 -13.25
CA ARG A 4 1.44 -3.46 -13.66
C ARG A 4 0.46 -2.42 -13.13
N VAL A 5 -0.80 -2.78 -12.93
CA VAL A 5 -1.87 -1.88 -12.50
C VAL A 5 -1.90 -1.79 -10.97
N TRP A 6 -1.92 -2.94 -10.30
CA TRP A 6 -1.98 -3.04 -8.86
C TRP A 6 -0.58 -3.21 -8.25
N PRO A 7 -0.27 -2.51 -7.15
CA PRO A 7 -1.16 -1.71 -6.30
C PRO A 7 -1.17 -0.20 -6.63
N ARG A 8 -0.43 0.24 -7.64
CA ARG A 8 -0.25 1.67 -7.97
C ARG A 8 -1.56 2.39 -8.30
N ALA A 9 -2.50 1.72 -8.97
CA ALA A 9 -3.83 2.24 -9.22
C ALA A 9 -4.63 2.50 -7.92
N ALA A 10 -4.42 1.70 -6.87
CA ALA A 10 -5.07 1.92 -5.58
C ALA A 10 -4.56 3.21 -4.90
N ALA A 11 -3.27 3.54 -5.05
CA ALA A 11 -2.71 4.80 -4.57
C ALA A 11 -3.36 6.01 -5.26
N PHE A 12 -3.53 5.93 -6.58
CA PHE A 12 -4.24 6.96 -7.34
C PHE A 12 -5.70 7.08 -6.91
N ALA A 13 -6.38 5.94 -6.72
CA ALA A 13 -7.77 5.91 -6.28
C ALA A 13 -7.98 6.60 -4.93
N GLU A 14 -7.12 6.35 -3.92
CA GLU A 14 -7.21 7.02 -2.62
C GLU A 14 -7.05 8.54 -2.74
N ARG A 15 -6.09 9.00 -3.57
CA ARG A 15 -5.85 10.42 -3.81
C ARG A 15 -7.03 11.09 -4.52
N ALA A 16 -7.61 10.43 -5.52
CA ALA A 16 -8.76 10.95 -6.25
C ALA A 16 -10.05 10.94 -5.41
N TRP A 17 -10.22 9.95 -4.52
CA TRP A 17 -11.44 9.78 -3.73
C TRP A 17 -11.50 10.65 -2.47
N THR A 18 -10.44 10.64 -1.66
CA THR A 18 -10.42 11.36 -0.37
C THR A 18 -9.55 12.61 -0.38
N ASN A 19 -8.67 12.77 -1.37
CA ASN A 19 -7.67 13.83 -1.44
C ASN A 19 -6.97 14.12 -0.09
N PRO A 20 -6.29 13.12 0.52
CA PRO A 20 -5.73 13.27 1.85
C PRO A 20 -4.59 14.30 1.85
N THR A 21 -4.48 15.07 2.94
CA THR A 21 -3.38 16.00 3.20
C THR A 21 -2.13 15.30 3.75
N THR A 22 -2.29 14.08 4.25
CA THR A 22 -1.19 13.24 4.75
C THR A 22 -0.37 12.66 3.60
N ARG A 23 0.88 12.28 3.94
CA ARG A 23 1.82 11.68 3.00
C ARG A 23 1.67 10.15 2.97
N TRP A 24 2.38 9.52 2.02
CA TRP A 24 2.30 8.09 1.76
C TRP A 24 2.71 7.21 2.96
N ASP A 25 3.56 7.71 3.86
CA ASP A 25 4.01 7.00 5.07
C ASP A 25 2.84 6.65 5.99
N LYS A 26 1.85 7.54 6.11
CA LYS A 26 0.60 7.30 6.86
C LYS A 26 -0.36 6.37 6.12
N ALA A 27 -0.15 6.14 4.83
CA ALA A 27 -0.95 5.23 4.01
C ALA A 27 -0.29 3.85 3.82
N ALA A 28 1.00 3.68 4.12
CA ALA A 28 1.76 2.47 3.83
C ALA A 28 1.12 1.19 4.38
N ALA A 29 0.69 1.19 5.65
CA ALA A 29 0.02 0.04 6.24
C ALA A 29 -1.30 -0.31 5.51
N ARG A 30 -2.08 0.71 5.13
CA ARG A 30 -3.35 0.55 4.39
C ARG A 30 -3.11 0.07 2.96
N MET A 31 -2.05 0.55 2.32
CA MET A 31 -1.61 0.13 0.99
C MET A 31 -1.27 -1.37 0.96
N THR A 32 -0.54 -1.85 1.97
CA THR A 32 -0.22 -3.27 2.10
C THR A 32 -1.50 -4.10 2.24
N ILE A 33 -2.43 -3.70 3.11
CA ILE A 33 -3.74 -4.37 3.25
C ILE A 33 -4.51 -4.40 1.92
N ALA A 34 -4.59 -3.26 1.21
CA ALA A 34 -5.28 -3.17 -0.08
C ALA A 34 -4.67 -4.12 -1.12
N THR A 35 -3.33 -4.22 -1.14
CA THR A 35 -2.59 -5.14 -2.03
C THR A 35 -2.99 -6.59 -1.77
N TYR A 36 -3.03 -7.04 -0.51
CA TYR A 36 -3.45 -8.40 -0.17
C TYR A 36 -4.92 -8.67 -0.52
N ARG A 37 -5.81 -7.67 -0.37
CA ARG A 37 -7.22 -7.82 -0.77
C ARG A 37 -7.37 -8.03 -2.28
N VAL A 38 -6.57 -7.35 -3.10
CA VAL A 38 -6.55 -7.57 -4.55
C VAL A 38 -6.13 -9.01 -4.85
N ILE A 39 -5.09 -9.50 -4.19
CA ILE A 39 -4.62 -10.90 -4.32
C ILE A 39 -5.69 -11.91 -3.87
N GLU A 40 -6.31 -11.67 -2.72
CA GLU A 40 -7.38 -12.51 -2.16
C GLU A 40 -8.64 -12.51 -3.05
N SER A 41 -8.87 -11.45 -3.83
CA SER A 41 -9.96 -11.38 -4.82
C SER A 41 -9.68 -12.12 -6.14
N GLY A 42 -8.49 -12.73 -6.28
CA GLY A 42 -8.08 -13.49 -7.46
C GLY A 42 -7.31 -12.69 -8.53
N SER A 43 -7.04 -11.41 -8.28
CA SER A 43 -6.23 -10.57 -9.17
C SER A 43 -4.76 -10.56 -8.75
N ALA A 44 -3.83 -10.59 -9.71
CA ALA A 44 -2.42 -10.44 -9.37
C ALA A 44 -2.08 -8.97 -9.03
N SER A 45 -1.19 -8.77 -8.04
CA SER A 45 -0.67 -7.45 -7.67
C SER A 45 0.81 -7.55 -7.36
N ASP A 46 1.54 -6.48 -7.64
CA ASP A 46 2.93 -6.37 -7.19
C ASP A 46 3.02 -6.15 -5.67
N LEU A 47 4.07 -6.67 -5.03
CA LEU A 47 4.29 -6.57 -3.58
C LEU A 47 5.36 -5.52 -3.29
N ILE A 48 4.94 -4.39 -2.72
CA ILE A 48 5.83 -3.26 -2.42
C ILE A 48 6.65 -3.42 -1.13
N GLN A 49 6.27 -4.36 -0.25
CA GLN A 49 6.91 -4.61 1.03
C GLN A 49 6.96 -6.13 1.31
N PRO A 50 7.94 -6.60 2.10
CA PRO A 50 7.95 -7.97 2.61
C PRO A 50 6.66 -8.34 3.32
N HIS A 51 6.26 -9.62 3.26
CA HIS A 51 5.07 -10.13 3.95
C HIS A 51 5.08 -9.84 5.47
N TRP A 52 6.26 -9.77 6.09
CA TRP A 52 6.42 -9.41 7.50
C TRP A 52 5.82 -8.03 7.85
N CYS A 53 5.92 -7.04 6.95
CA CYS A 53 5.38 -5.70 7.15
C CYS A 53 3.85 -5.67 7.22
N ARG A 54 3.16 -6.69 6.65
CA ARG A 54 1.72 -6.87 6.80
C ARG A 54 1.37 -7.31 8.23
N GLN A 55 2.20 -8.18 8.81
CA GLN A 55 1.98 -8.74 10.14
C GLN A 55 2.36 -7.75 11.26
N ARG A 56 3.32 -6.86 10.98
CA ARG A 56 3.88 -5.88 11.93
C ARG A 56 3.77 -4.45 11.39
N PRO A 57 2.58 -3.83 11.42
CA PRO A 57 2.41 -2.46 10.94
C PRO A 57 3.28 -1.47 11.74
N GLY A 58 4.01 -0.62 11.04
CA GLY A 58 4.88 0.40 11.66
C GLY A 58 6.31 -0.08 11.94
N GLU A 59 6.58 -1.38 11.89
CA GLU A 59 7.94 -1.92 12.10
C GLU A 59 8.75 -1.99 10.79
N CYS A 60 8.21 -1.52 9.66
CA CYS A 60 8.89 -1.42 8.37
C CYS A 60 9.04 0.02 7.86
N PRO A 61 9.88 0.86 8.48
CA PRO A 61 10.17 2.20 7.96
C PRO A 61 11.08 2.10 6.73
N LEU A 62 10.71 2.77 5.62
CA LEU A 62 11.62 2.97 4.47
C LEU A 62 12.65 4.06 4.77
N ILE A 63 12.25 5.11 5.49
CA ILE A 63 13.07 6.22 5.99
C ILE A 63 12.51 6.59 7.37
N VAL A 64 13.39 6.78 8.35
CA VAL A 64 13.04 7.38 9.65
C VAL A 64 12.97 8.89 9.42
N TRP A 65 11.81 9.40 9.01
CA TRP A 65 11.60 10.85 8.97
C TRP A 65 11.55 11.34 10.42
N PRO A 66 12.29 12.39 10.80
CA PRO A 66 12.08 13.01 12.10
C PRO A 66 10.62 13.49 12.17
N GLN A 67 9.90 13.02 13.19
CA GLN A 67 8.55 13.46 13.52
C GLN A 67 8.56 14.87 14.09
#